data_AF-A0A7V9CJT0-F1
#
_entry.id   AF-A0A7V9CJT0-F1
#
_cell.length_a   1.000
_cell.length_b   1.000
_cell.length_c   1.000
_cell.angle_alpha   90.00
_cell.angle_beta   90.00
_cell.angle_gamma   90.00
#
_symmetry.space_group_name_H-M   'P 1'
#
loop_
_entity.id
_entity.type
_entity.pdbx_description
1 polymer ?
#
loop_
_entity_poly.entity_id
_entity_poly.type
_entity_poly.pdbx_seq_one_letter_code
_entity_poly.pdbx_strand_id
1 'polypeptide(L)' 'MPRVIRGAQDRDEAFGADVLTYLNSLYALALKLTRDPTTADDLVQDTFLKAVRFAPTFRAGTNRKAWLFTILHNT' A
#
# COMPACT_ATOMS: atom_id res chain seq x y z
N MET A 1 -0.52 -34.01 -2.30
CA MET A 1 0.14 -32.96 -1.47
C MET A 1 0.89 -31.99 -2.39
N PRO A 2 0.95 -30.68 -2.06
CA PRO A 2 0.68 -29.55 -2.98
C PRO A 2 1.94 -28.74 -3.37
N ARG A 3 1.92 -27.96 -4.48
CA ARG A 3 2.92 -26.87 -4.70
C ARG A 3 2.58 -25.81 -5.77
N VAL A 4 1.43 -25.12 -5.66
CA VAL A 4 1.18 -23.90 -6.49
C VAL A 4 1.01 -22.63 -5.65
N ILE A 5 0.80 -22.74 -4.34
CA ILE A 5 0.54 -21.60 -3.44
C ILE A 5 1.79 -20.71 -3.25
N ARG A 6 2.99 -21.30 -3.24
CA ARG A 6 4.23 -20.61 -2.82
C ARG A 6 4.57 -19.38 -3.68
N GLY A 7 4.50 -19.50 -5.01
CA GLY A 7 4.91 -18.41 -5.90
C GLY A 7 3.96 -17.21 -5.96
N ALA A 8 2.70 -17.36 -5.54
CA ALA A 8 1.79 -16.22 -5.36
C ALA A 8 2.05 -15.54 -4.01
N GLN A 9 2.20 -16.35 -2.96
CA GLN A 9 2.52 -15.88 -1.61
C GLN A 9 3.83 -15.09 -1.55
N ASP A 10 4.88 -15.58 -2.23
CA ASP A 10 6.18 -14.91 -2.31
C ASP A 10 6.08 -13.53 -3.02
N ARG A 11 5.19 -13.39 -4.01
CA ARG A 11 4.95 -12.12 -4.71
C ARG A 11 4.15 -11.13 -3.86
N ASP A 12 3.16 -11.62 -3.14
CA ASP A 12 2.34 -10.81 -2.24
C ASP A 12 3.18 -10.28 -1.07
N GLU A 13 4.08 -11.11 -0.53
CA GLU A 13 5.02 -10.73 0.52
C GLU A 13 6.06 -9.71 0.03
N ALA A 14 6.64 -9.94 -1.16
CA ALA A 14 7.56 -8.98 -1.79
C ALA A 14 6.87 -7.64 -2.13
N PHE A 15 5.61 -7.69 -2.56
CA PHE A 15 4.81 -6.48 -2.76
C PHE A 15 4.61 -5.76 -1.43
N GLY A 16 4.15 -6.46 -0.38
CA GLY A 16 3.92 -5.88 0.95
C GLY A 16 5.16 -5.19 1.51
N ALA A 17 6.31 -5.85 1.47
CA ALA A 17 7.58 -5.29 1.92
C ALA A 17 7.95 -4.01 1.15
N ASP A 18 7.75 -4.00 -0.17
CA ASP A 18 8.03 -2.84 -1.00
C ASP A 18 7.09 -1.67 -0.70
N VAL A 19 5.78 -1.92 -0.49
CA VAL A 19 4.81 -0.87 -0.14
C VAL A 19 5.15 -0.22 1.21
N LEU A 20 5.60 -1.02 2.19
CA LEU A 20 5.98 -0.53 3.52
C LEU A 20 7.15 0.46 3.48
N THR A 21 8.00 0.43 2.45
CA THR A 21 9.06 1.43 2.24
C THR A 21 8.51 2.85 2.13
N TYR A 22 7.23 3.01 1.76
CA TYR A 22 6.57 4.31 1.62
C TYR A 22 5.78 4.75 2.85
N LEU A 23 5.74 3.95 3.92
CA LEU A 23 4.94 4.20 5.13
C LEU A 23 5.13 5.62 5.69
N ASN A 24 6.37 6.01 5.99
CA ASN A 24 6.67 7.34 6.55
C ASN A 24 6.21 8.48 5.63
N SER A 25 6.31 8.29 4.31
CA SER A 25 5.91 9.32 3.34
C SER A 25 4.40 9.43 3.19
N LEU A 26 3.67 8.31 3.27
CA LEU A 26 2.22 8.28 3.29
C LEU A 26 1.67 8.88 4.58
N TYR A 27 2.25 8.50 5.73
CA TYR A 27 1.88 9.06 7.03
C TYR A 27 2.09 10.56 7.11
N ALA A 28 3.24 11.06 6.61
CA ALA A 28 3.50 12.50 6.57
C ALA A 28 2.49 13.26 5.69
N LEU A 29 1.98 12.66 4.63
CA LEU A 29 0.91 13.25 3.82
C LEU A 29 -0.45 13.15 4.53
N ALA A 30 -0.77 11.99 5.10
CA ALA A 30 -2.00 11.77 5.85
C ALA A 30 -2.15 12.76 7.01
N LEU A 31 -1.07 13.03 7.76
CA LEU A 31 -1.05 14.06 8.81
C LEU A 31 -1.37 15.46 8.26
N LYS A 32 -0.84 15.82 7.09
CA LYS A 32 -1.10 17.12 6.48
C LYS A 32 -2.57 17.27 6.07
N LEU A 33 -3.19 16.18 5.61
CA LEU A 33 -4.59 16.16 5.16
C LEU A 33 -5.57 16.18 6.35
N THR A 34 -5.32 15.36 7.35
CA THR A 34 -6.25 15.13 8.47
C THR A 34 -6.03 16.09 9.64
N ARG A 35 -4.79 16.56 9.83
CA ARG A 35 -4.33 17.35 10.99
C ARG A 35 -4.58 16.66 12.33
N ASP A 36 -4.77 15.35 12.33
CA ASP A 36 -4.99 14.52 13.51
C ASP A 36 -4.19 13.21 13.37
N PRO A 37 -3.29 12.88 14.31
CA PRO A 37 -2.46 11.68 14.21
C PRO A 37 -3.26 10.38 14.14
N THR A 38 -4.36 10.28 14.90
CA THR A 38 -5.19 9.06 14.93
C THR A 38 -5.87 8.83 13.59
N THR A 39 -6.52 9.87 13.06
CA THR A 39 -7.16 9.83 11.75
C THR A 39 -6.14 9.60 10.63
N ALA A 40 -4.90 10.13 10.78
CA ALA A 40 -3.82 9.86 9.84
C ALA A 40 -3.37 8.39 9.86
N ASP A 41 -3.26 7.77 11.04
CA ASP A 41 -2.95 6.34 11.17
C ASP A 41 -4.04 5.49 10.51
N ASP A 42 -5.31 5.81 10.74
CA ASP A 42 -6.45 5.09 10.15
C ASP A 42 -6.45 5.22 8.62
N LEU A 43 -6.25 6.44 8.09
CA LEU A 43 -6.18 6.69 6.65
C LEU A 43 -5.04 5.90 5.99
N VAL A 44 -3.88 5.83 6.64
CA VAL A 44 -2.73 5.06 6.15
C VAL A 44 -3.05 3.56 6.17
N GLN A 45 -3.65 3.05 7.25
CA GLN A 45 -4.05 1.65 7.33
C GLN A 45 -5.02 1.26 6.20
N ASP A 46 -6.07 2.06 5.99
CA ASP A 46 -7.04 1.84 4.91
C ASP A 46 -6.38 1.88 3.52
N THR A 47 -5.41 2.78 3.34
CA THR A 47 -4.61 2.87 2.11
C THR A 47 -3.84 1.56 1.85
N PHE A 48 -3.20 0.98 2.87
CA PHE A 48 -2.48 -0.29 2.71
C PHE A 48 -3.43 -1.46 2.46
N LEU A 49 -4.59 -1.51 3.13
CA LEU A 49 -5.62 -2.53 2.89
C LEU A 49 -6.11 -2.48 1.44
N LYS A 50 -6.38 -1.28 0.92
CA LYS A 50 -6.72 -1.07 -0.50
C LYS A 50 -5.56 -1.42 -1.42
N ALA A 51 -4.32 -1.08 -1.07
CA ALA A 51 -3.14 -1.42 -1.87
C ALA A 51 -2.98 -2.93 -2.04
N VAL A 52 -3.15 -3.72 -0.97
CA VAL A 52 -3.13 -5.19 -1.05
C VAL A 52 -4.27 -5.69 -1.94
N ARG A 53 -5.48 -5.15 -1.78
CA ARG A 53 -6.65 -5.51 -2.60
C ARG A 53 -6.46 -5.20 -4.09
N PHE A 54 -5.82 -4.08 -4.42
CA PHE A 54 -5.59 -3.64 -5.81
C PHE A 54 -4.22 -4.06 -6.36
N ALA A 55 -3.39 -4.77 -5.58
CA ALA A 55 -2.07 -5.23 -6.00
C ALA A 55 -2.09 -5.99 -7.35
N PRO A 56 -3.08 -6.84 -7.66
CA PRO A 56 -3.14 -7.52 -8.97
C PRO A 56 -3.34 -6.59 -10.17
N THR A 57 -3.83 -5.37 -9.94
CA THR A 57 -4.06 -4.35 -10.98
C THR A 57 -2.82 -3.48 -11.23
N PHE A 58 -1.84 -3.53 -10.33
CA PHE A 58 -0.61 -2.78 -10.47
C PHE A 58 0.20 -3.28 -11.66
N ARG A 59 0.53 -2.38 -12.58
CA ARG A 59 1.35 -2.70 -13.76
C ARG A 59 2.82 -2.49 -13.43
N ALA A 60 3.61 -3.57 -13.51
CA ALA A 60 5.07 -3.50 -13.36
C ALA A 60 5.68 -2.49 -14.35
N GLY A 61 6.68 -1.74 -13.92
CA GLY A 61 7.29 -0.65 -14.69
C GLY A 61 6.62 0.72 -14.50
N THR A 62 5.51 0.80 -13.77
CA THR A 62 4.91 2.09 -13.35
C THR A 62 5.42 2.54 -11.97
N ASN A 63 5.20 3.81 -11.63
CA ASN A 63 5.66 4.39 -10.37
C ASN A 63 4.75 3.95 -9.21
N ARG A 64 5.25 3.02 -8.40
CA ARG A 64 4.52 2.47 -7.24
C ARG A 64 4.22 3.51 -6.17
N LYS A 65 5.15 4.42 -5.90
CA LYS A 65 4.92 5.55 -4.98
C LYS A 65 3.74 6.39 -5.46
N ALA A 66 3.72 6.79 -6.73
CA ALA A 66 2.62 7.58 -7.27
C ALA A 66 1.27 6.86 -7.15
N TRP A 67 1.25 5.57 -7.48
CA TRP A 67 0.03 4.75 -7.35
C TRP A 67 -0.48 4.65 -5.91
N LEU A 68 0.39 4.49 -4.92
CA LEU A 68 -0.01 4.50 -3.50
C LEU A 68 -0.57 5.84 -3.05
N PHE A 69 0.04 6.94 -3.48
CA PHE A 69 -0.45 8.28 -3.18
C PHE A 69 -1.80 8.53 -3.85
N THR A 70 -2.06 7.95 -5.02
CA THR A 70 -3.40 7.95 -5.62
C THR A 70 -4.41 7.18 -4.77
N ILE A 71 -4.05 6.02 -4.23
CA ILE A 71 -4.96 5.27 -3.33
C ILE A 71 -5.28 6.09 -2.08
N LEU A 72 -4.26 6.71 -1.46
CA LEU A 72 -4.43 7.56 -0.28
C LEU A 72 -5.38 8.73 -0.55
N HIS A 73 -5.25 9.43 -1.69
CA HIS A 73 -6.15 10.53 -2.06
C HIS A 73 -7.59 10.09 -2.39
N ASN A 74 -7.80 8.80 -2.69
CA ASN A 74 -9.12 8.22 -2.94
C ASN A 74 -9.62 7.39 -1.75
N THR A 75 -9.03 7.59 -0.57
CA THR A 75 -9.44 6.97 0.70
C THR A 75 -10.04 8.03 1.59
#